data_AF-A0A523ZP43-F1
#
_entry.id   AF-A0A523ZP43-F1
#
_cell.length_a   1.000
_cell.length_b   1.000
_cell.length_c   1.000
_cell.angle_alpha   90.00
_cell.angle_beta   90.00
_cell.angle_gamma   90.00
#
_symmetry.space_group_name_H-M   'P 1'
#
loop_
_entity.id
_entity.type
_entity.pdbx_description
1 polymer ?
#
loop_
_entity_poly.entity_id
_entity_poly.type
_entity_poly.pdbx_seq_one_letter_code
_entity_poly.pdbx_strand_id
1 'polypeptide(L)' 'MKHDQVFKIDLTKIEGSGDFACPNCGVMISPEDETENAYTVLETKMKKEFLEELIIHCNRCGSRIHLVGFLPSSPSSLK' A
#
# COMPACT_ATOMS: atom_id res chain seq x y z
N MET A 1 -19.73 6.27 17.44
CA MET A 1 -18.52 6.93 16.91
C MET A 1 -17.72 5.86 16.18
N LYS A 2 -17.70 5.84 14.83
CA LYS A 2 -16.89 4.88 14.08
C LYS A 2 -15.52 5.52 13.88
N HIS A 3 -14.53 5.07 14.63
CA HIS A 3 -13.16 5.53 14.47
C HIS A 3 -12.73 5.18 13.04
N ASP A 4 -12.28 6.19 12.28
CA ASP A 4 -11.60 6.01 11.00
C ASP A 4 -10.32 5.22 11.31
N GLN A 5 -10.37 3.90 11.19
CA GLN A 5 -9.23 3.04 11.49
C GLN A 5 -8.26 3.16 10.31
N VAL A 6 -7.25 3.99 10.51
CA VAL A 6 -6.13 4.15 9.60
C VAL A 6 -5.06 3.15 9.98
N PHE A 7 -4.76 2.22 9.09
CA PHE A 7 -3.74 1.20 9.29
C PHE A 7 -2.47 1.60 8.59
N LYS A 8 -1.32 1.47 9.24
CA LYS A 8 -0.02 1.70 8.60
C LYS A 8 0.69 0.37 8.39
N ILE A 9 1.03 0.07 7.15
CA ILE A 9 1.71 -1.15 6.73
C ILE A 9 3.07 -0.76 6.16
N ASP A 10 4.11 -1.38 6.69
CA ASP A 10 5.49 -1.16 6.25
C ASP A 10 5.91 -2.31 5.35
N LEU A 11 5.96 -2.05 4.04
CA LEU A 11 6.31 -3.06 3.03
C LEU A 11 7.74 -3.59 3.22
N THR A 12 8.64 -2.84 3.87
CA THR A 12 10.00 -3.35 4.18
C THR A 12 10.02 -4.49 5.17
N LYS A 13 8.94 -4.66 5.95
CA LYS A 13 8.80 -5.73 6.94
C LYS A 13 8.06 -6.95 6.40
N ILE A 14 7.56 -6.87 5.18
CA ILE A 14 6.82 -7.95 4.53
C ILE A 14 7.82 -8.69 3.64
N GLU A 15 8.17 -9.91 4.05
CA GLU A 15 8.96 -10.83 3.22
C GLU A 15 8.03 -11.50 2.20
N GLY A 16 8.18 -11.19 0.90
CA GLY A 16 7.36 -11.77 -0.16
C GLY A 16 7.28 -10.92 -1.43
N SER A 17 6.28 -11.16 -2.27
CA SER A 17 6.01 -10.41 -3.51
C SER A 17 5.33 -9.05 -3.25
N GLY A 18 5.19 -8.66 -1.98
CA GLY A 18 4.47 -7.46 -1.56
C GLY A 18 2.97 -7.68 -1.36
N ASP A 19 2.49 -8.92 -1.41
CA ASP A 19 1.13 -9.27 -1.00
C ASP A 19 0.95 -9.13 0.52
N PHE A 20 -0.17 -8.53 0.93
CA PHE A 20 -0.48 -8.31 2.34
C PHE A 20 -1.97 -8.47 2.61
N ALA A 21 -2.30 -9.00 3.78
CA ALA A 21 -3.70 -9.08 4.20
C ALA A 21 -4.14 -7.76 4.85
N CYS A 22 -5.35 -7.29 4.52
CA CYS A 22 -5.94 -6.15 5.19
C CYS A 22 -6.08 -6.44 6.69
N PRO A 23 -5.52 -5.61 7.59
CA PRO A 23 -5.56 -5.86 9.03
C PRO A 23 -6.97 -5.77 9.64
N ASN A 24 -7.94 -5.21 8.91
CA ASN A 24 -9.32 -5.10 9.37
C ASN A 24 -10.20 -6.29 8.97
N CYS A 25 -10.10 -6.78 7.72
CA CYS A 25 -10.97 -7.86 7.22
C CYS A 25 -10.24 -9.11 6.74
N GLY A 26 -8.91 -9.05 6.60
CA GLY A 26 -8.11 -10.16 6.10
C GLY A 26 -8.15 -10.35 4.58
N VAL A 27 -8.72 -9.43 3.78
CA VAL A 27 -8.64 -9.55 2.31
C VAL A 27 -7.19 -9.47 1.86
N MET A 28 -6.80 -10.35 0.95
CA MET A 28 -5.48 -10.31 0.31
C MET A 28 -5.43 -9.11 -0.64
N ILE A 29 -4.48 -8.21 -0.40
CA ILE A 29 -4.18 -7.07 -1.26
C ILE A 29 -2.81 -7.34 -1.86
N SER A 30 -2.78 -7.43 -3.18
CA SER A 30 -1.53 -7.60 -3.93
C SER A 30 -1.25 -6.33 -4.73
N PRO A 31 0.02 -5.90 -4.82
CA PRO A 31 0.43 -4.78 -5.65
C PRO A 31 0.22 -5.06 -7.15
N GLU A 32 0.13 -6.34 -7.53
CA GLU A 32 -0.19 -6.81 -8.88
C GLU A 32 -1.69 -6.77 -9.20
N ASP A 33 -2.54 -6.47 -8.21
CA ASP A 33 -3.98 -6.41 -8.39
C ASP A 33 -4.37 -5.07 -9.06
N GLU A 34 -4.26 -5.04 -10.39
CA GLU A 34 -4.60 -3.88 -11.23
C GLU A 34 -6.10 -3.68 -11.43
N THR A 35 -6.94 -4.58 -10.90
CA THR A 35 -8.38 -4.59 -11.18
C THR A 35 -9.19 -3.61 -10.33
N GLU A 36 -8.52 -2.88 -9.42
CA GLU A 36 -9.13 -1.95 -8.44
C GLU A 36 -10.27 -2.57 -7.60
N ASN A 37 -10.37 -3.90 -7.60
CA ASN A 37 -11.53 -4.61 -7.06
C ASN A 37 -11.34 -4.92 -5.56
N ALA A 38 -10.09 -5.18 -5.16
CA ALA A 38 -9.72 -5.39 -3.76
C ALA A 38 -9.55 -4.06 -2.99
N TYR A 39 -8.95 -3.07 -3.64
CA TYR A 39 -8.65 -1.76 -3.06
C TYR A 39 -8.67 -0.65 -4.12
N THR A 40 -8.82 0.59 -3.67
CA THR A 40 -8.73 1.81 -4.48
C THR A 40 -7.66 2.71 -3.92
N VAL A 41 -6.78 3.25 -4.76
CA VAL A 41 -5.78 4.22 -4.32
C VAL A 41 -6.48 5.55 -4.03
N LEU A 42 -6.36 6.04 -2.80
CA LEU A 42 -6.91 7.34 -2.39
C LEU A 42 -5.91 8.47 -2.63
N GLU A 43 -4.66 8.27 -2.20
CA GLU A 43 -3.65 9.30 -2.25
C GLU A 43 -2.25 8.70 -2.41
N THR A 44 -1.43 9.30 -3.26
CA THR A 44 -0.05 8.91 -3.53
C THR A 44 0.87 10.04 -3.08
N LYS A 45 1.75 9.78 -2.11
CA LYS A 45 2.77 10.73 -1.68
C LYS A 45 4.12 10.34 -2.25
N MET A 46 4.61 11.17 -3.16
CA MET A 46 5.95 11.03 -3.73
C MET A 46 6.88 12.09 -3.16
N LYS A 47 8.13 11.71 -2.90
CA LYS A 47 9.20 12.59 -2.46
C LYS A 47 10.33 12.58 -3.47
N LYS A 48 10.51 13.73 -4.12
CA LYS A 48 11.41 13.91 -5.27
C LYS A 48 11.03 12.97 -6.42
N GLU A 49 11.60 11.77 -6.42
CA GLU A 49 11.48 10.77 -7.49
C GLU A 49 11.07 9.39 -6.96
N PHE A 50 10.75 9.29 -5.67
CA PHE A 50 10.41 8.02 -5.03
C PHE A 50 9.06 8.12 -4.32
N LEU A 51 8.27 7.04 -4.40
CA LEU A 51 7.05 6.91 -3.61
C LEU A 51 7.45 6.84 -2.13
N GLU A 52 6.96 7.75 -1.30
CA GLU A 52 7.25 7.78 0.15
C GLU A 52 6.12 7.09 0.93
N GLU A 53 4.89 7.36 0.56
CA GLU A 53 3.69 6.80 1.20
C GLU A 53 2.57 6.64 0.17
N LEU A 54 1.80 5.56 0.27
CA LEU A 54 0.66 5.27 -0.59
C LEU A 54 -0.56 4.94 0.28
N ILE A 55 -1.61 5.73 0.14
CA ILE A 55 -2.83 5.59 0.92
C ILE A 55 -3.86 4.91 0.04
N ILE A 56 -4.28 3.73 0.44
CA ILE A 56 -5.30 2.93 -0.24
C ILE A 56 -6.53 2.74 0.64
N HIS A 57 -7.67 2.55 -0.01
CA HIS A 57 -8.93 2.20 0.59
C HIS A 57 -9.27 0.75 0.27
N CYS A 58 -9.57 -0.04 1.29
CA CYS A 58 -10.03 -1.39 1.08
C CYS A 58 -11.50 -1.40 0.68
N ASN A 59 -11.82 -1.85 -0.54
CA ASN A 59 -13.19 -1.90 -1.04
C ASN A 59 -14.05 -2.97 -0.36
N ARG A 60 -13.42 -3.94 0.32
CA ARG A 60 -14.13 -4.98 1.08
C ARG A 60 -14.72 -4.46 2.39
N CYS A 61 -13.97 -3.67 3.14
CA CYS A 61 -14.33 -3.27 4.50
C CYS A 61 -14.39 -1.77 4.74
N GLY A 62 -13.97 -0.98 3.75
CA GLY A 62 -13.96 0.48 3.83
C GLY A 62 -12.82 1.06 4.67
N SER A 63 -11.80 0.27 5.03
CA SER A 63 -10.67 0.75 5.86
C SER A 63 -9.62 1.47 5.03
N ARG A 64 -8.92 2.43 5.64
CA ARG A 64 -7.81 3.16 5.01
C ARG A 64 -6.48 2.57 5.44
N ILE A 65 -5.59 2.33 4.48
CA ILE A 65 -4.32 1.66 4.69
C ILE A 65 -3.21 2.54 4.08
N HIS A 66 -2.25 2.92 4.91
CA HIS A 66 -1.07 3.69 4.56
C HIS A 66 0.09 2.71 4.36
N LEU A 67 0.44 2.48 3.12
CA LEU A 67 1.61 1.72 2.74
C LEU A 67 2.81 2.65 2.78
N VAL A 68 3.86 2.22 3.47
CA VAL A 68 5.17 2.87 3.51
C VAL A 68 6.24 1.83 3.24
N GLY A 69 7.49 2.28 3.08
CA GLY A 69 8.59 1.34 2.84
C GLY A 69 8.81 1.01 1.36
N PHE A 70 8.28 1.85 0.48
CA PHE A 70 8.68 1.87 -0.93
C PHE A 70 10.14 2.30 -1.01
N LEU A 71 11.03 1.31 -1.00
CA LEU A 71 12.45 1.57 -1.20
C LEU A 71 12.69 1.85 -2.69
N PRO A 72 13.57 2.81 -3.02
CA PRO A 72 14.02 2.98 -4.39
C PRO A 72 14.69 1.67 -4.85
N SER A 73 14.07 0.93 -5.75
CA SER A 73 14.70 -0.23 -6.39
C SER A 73 15.81 0.26 -7.33
N SER A 74 16.98 0.53 -6.76
CA SER A 74 18.28 0.87 -7.38
C SER A 74 18.34 2.05 -8.37
N PRO A 75 19.26 3.02 -8.17
CA PRO A 75 19.67 3.95 -9.21
C PRO A 75 20.63 3.23 -10.20
N SER A 76 20.09 2.59 -11.23
CA SER A 76 20.91 1.85 -12.22
C SER A 76 20.46 2.08 -13.67
N SER A 77 20.26 3.34 -14.06
CA SER A 77 20.42 3.75 -15.47
C SER A 77 21.54 4.78 -15.55
N LEU A 78 22.73 4.36 -15.12
CA LEU A 78 23.98 4.96 -15.60
C LEU A 78 24.59 3.99 -16.61
N LYS A 79 24.24 4.15 -17.89
CA LYS A 79 25.21 4.07 -18.98
C LYS A 79 24.66 4.70 -20.26
#